data_AF-A0A2S1JUK8-F1
#
_entry.id   AF-A0A2S1JUK8-F1
#
_cell.length_a   1.000
_cell.length_b   1.000
_cell.length_c   1.000
_cell.angle_alpha   90.00
_cell.angle_beta   90.00
_cell.angle_gamma   90.00
#
_symmetry.space_group_name_H-M   'P 1'
#
loop_
_entity.id
_entity.type
_entity.pdbx_description
1 polymer ?
#
loop_
_entity_poly.entity_id
_entity_poly.type
_entity_poly.pdbx_seq_one_letter_code
_entity_poly.pdbx_strand_id
1 'polypeptide(L)'
;MEFGKLKEFILVGLSYSKNPSDQVSHIRKFTHTTDNNWKHLTGKSTEHATFLYKVILPHLSNNYHLTDSGHTFIGHSLGGLLGTYMLLIMPTSFNHYVRSSPFIWYDGESTLSVKAIPSPIPHRVFIGVDTLKTHGKSRSLNNMVEGAQIINNKLISEKVVEADSKPLIIPEINYVFHFQRQLFIGSVAILNESTNREIMRPIRRKLY
;
A
#
# COMPACT_ATOMS: atom_id res chain seq x y z
N MET A 1 13.60 -25.83 2.28
CA MET A 1 12.83 -24.71 2.85
C MET A 1 11.37 -25.02 2.56
N GLU A 2 10.62 -25.47 3.57
CA GLU A 2 9.16 -25.46 3.45
C GLU A 2 8.74 -23.99 3.50
N PHE A 3 8.23 -23.45 2.39
CA PHE A 3 7.44 -22.23 2.48
C PHE A 3 6.24 -22.61 3.36
N GLY A 4 6.24 -22.13 4.61
CA GLY A 4 5.17 -22.44 5.56
C GLY A 4 3.81 -22.21 4.92
N LYS A 5 2.85 -23.11 5.20
CA LYS A 5 1.50 -23.04 4.61
C LYS A 5 0.91 -21.65 4.82
N LEU A 6 0.49 -21.01 3.73
CA LEU A 6 -0.31 -19.79 3.82
C LEU A 6 -1.65 -20.13 4.47
N LYS A 7 -2.11 -19.29 5.40
CA LYS A 7 -3.49 -19.37 5.90
C LYS A 7 -4.45 -19.20 4.73
N GLU A 8 -5.57 -19.91 4.73
CA GLU A 8 -6.62 -19.72 3.73
C GLU A 8 -7.15 -18.28 3.78
N PHE A 9 -7.44 -17.70 2.62
CA PHE A 9 -7.89 -16.31 2.51
C PHE A 9 -8.89 -16.13 1.37
N ILE A 10 -9.71 -15.09 1.49
CA ILE A 10 -10.59 -14.63 0.41
C ILE A 10 -9.89 -13.47 -0.30
N LEU A 11 -9.70 -13.60 -1.61
CA LEU A 11 -9.19 -12.52 -2.46
C LEU A 11 -10.34 -11.75 -3.09
N VAL A 12 -10.43 -10.44 -2.80
CA VAL A 12 -11.47 -9.57 -3.34
C VAL A 12 -10.84 -8.56 -4.29
N GLY A 13 -11.14 -8.70 -5.59
CA GLY A 13 -10.77 -7.72 -6.61
C GLY A 13 -11.83 -6.62 -6.71
N LEU A 14 -11.41 -5.36 -6.56
CA LEU A 14 -12.29 -4.21 -6.74
C LEU A 14 -12.18 -3.69 -8.17
N SER A 15 -13.27 -3.85 -8.93
CA SER A 15 -13.33 -3.39 -10.32
C SER A 15 -13.70 -1.90 -10.41
N TYR A 16 -13.70 -1.40 -11.65
CA TYR A 16 -13.88 0.00 -11.99
C TYR A 16 -15.32 0.50 -11.76
N SER A 17 -15.47 1.83 -11.75
CA SER A 17 -16.81 2.42 -11.83
C SER A 17 -17.44 2.06 -13.17
N LYS A 18 -18.75 1.76 -13.20
CA LYS A 18 -19.47 1.55 -14.46
C LYS A 18 -19.40 2.77 -15.40
N ASN A 19 -19.33 3.97 -14.84
CA ASN A 19 -19.09 5.25 -15.53
C ASN A 19 -18.45 6.23 -14.53
N PRO A 20 -17.39 7.01 -14.85
CA PRO A 20 -16.67 7.14 -16.13
C PRO A 20 -15.67 5.98 -16.37
N SER A 21 -14.87 6.06 -17.45
CA SER A 21 -13.85 5.06 -17.81
C SER A 21 -12.87 4.74 -16.66
N ASP A 22 -12.34 3.52 -16.73
CA ASP A 22 -11.47 2.87 -15.75
C ASP A 22 -10.35 3.77 -15.20
N GLN A 23 -9.56 4.37 -16.10
CA GLN A 23 -8.44 5.24 -15.72
C GLN A 23 -8.90 6.50 -14.99
N VAL A 24 -9.97 7.13 -15.45
CA VAL A 24 -10.56 8.33 -14.84
C VAL A 24 -11.06 8.00 -13.44
N SER A 25 -11.72 6.85 -13.31
CA SER A 25 -12.24 6.38 -12.02
C SER A 25 -11.11 6.15 -11.01
N HIS A 26 -9.99 5.54 -11.41
CA HIS A 26 -8.87 5.26 -10.51
C HIS A 26 -8.15 6.52 -10.05
N ILE A 27 -7.77 7.39 -10.98
CA ILE A 27 -7.08 8.64 -10.63
C ILE A 27 -7.93 9.44 -9.65
N ARG A 28 -9.23 9.58 -9.93
CA ARG A 28 -10.17 10.28 -9.07
C ARG A 28 -10.25 9.70 -7.67
N LYS A 29 -10.44 8.38 -7.55
CA LYS A 29 -10.67 7.69 -6.29
C LYS A 29 -9.40 7.45 -5.46
N PHE A 30 -8.22 7.52 -6.08
CA PHE A 30 -6.96 7.14 -5.41
C PHE A 30 -6.11 8.34 -4.99
N THR A 31 -6.55 9.55 -5.33
CA THR A 31 -5.88 10.82 -4.99
C THR A 31 -6.69 11.59 -3.96
N HIS A 32 -6.00 12.25 -3.02
CA HIS A 32 -6.61 12.80 -1.81
C HIS A 32 -6.84 14.31 -1.83
N THR A 33 -6.14 15.02 -2.71
CA THR A 33 -6.37 16.43 -3.00
C THR A 33 -6.87 16.59 -4.43
N THR A 34 -7.45 17.74 -4.75
CA THR A 34 -7.74 18.11 -6.14
C THR A 34 -6.52 18.82 -6.73
N ASP A 35 -6.03 18.34 -7.85
CA ASP A 35 -4.91 18.92 -8.62
C ASP A 35 -5.37 19.19 -10.06
N ASN A 36 -5.49 20.47 -10.40
CA ASN A 36 -5.95 20.92 -11.72
C ASN A 36 -4.90 20.70 -12.83
N ASN A 37 -3.66 20.35 -12.48
CA ASN A 37 -2.62 20.03 -13.46
C ASN A 37 -2.74 18.61 -14.01
N TRP A 38 -3.61 17.77 -13.42
CA TRP A 38 -3.85 16.41 -13.89
C TRP A 38 -4.88 16.39 -15.02
N LYS A 39 -4.66 15.50 -15.99
CA LYS A 39 -5.58 15.29 -17.13
C LYS A 39 -6.98 14.82 -16.69
N HIS A 40 -7.09 14.22 -15.51
CA HIS A 40 -8.32 13.63 -15.01
C HIS A 40 -8.64 14.16 -13.61
N LEU A 41 -9.92 14.21 -13.26
CA LEU A 41 -10.38 14.64 -11.96
C LEU A 41 -9.72 13.81 -10.84
N THR A 42 -9.28 14.50 -9.78
CA THR A 42 -8.60 13.95 -8.60
C THR A 42 -9.39 14.27 -7.31
N GLY A 43 -8.96 13.74 -6.17
CA GLY A 43 -9.41 14.23 -4.85
C GLY A 43 -10.62 13.51 -4.24
N LYS A 44 -10.88 12.25 -4.60
CA LYS A 44 -12.00 11.45 -4.06
C LYS A 44 -11.57 10.23 -3.26
N SER A 45 -10.35 10.23 -2.71
CA SER A 45 -9.87 9.12 -1.87
C SER A 45 -10.67 8.96 -0.58
N THR A 46 -11.11 10.03 0.07
CA THR A 46 -11.88 9.94 1.32
C THR A 46 -13.23 9.29 1.10
N GLU A 47 -13.95 9.67 0.04
CA GLU A 47 -15.23 9.06 -0.32
C GLU A 47 -15.04 7.59 -0.71
N HIS A 48 -13.96 7.28 -1.44
CA HIS A 48 -13.68 5.90 -1.81
C HIS A 48 -13.29 5.06 -0.59
N ALA A 49 -12.42 5.54 0.28
CA ALA A 49 -12.04 4.89 1.54
C ALA A 49 -13.26 4.63 2.43
N THR A 50 -14.16 5.61 2.52
CA THR A 50 -15.42 5.49 3.24
C THR A 50 -16.30 4.39 2.63
N PHE A 51 -16.39 4.32 1.30
CA PHE A 51 -17.11 3.26 0.61
C PHE A 51 -16.52 1.87 0.89
N LEU A 52 -15.18 1.73 0.85
CA LEU A 52 -14.53 0.47 1.19
C LEU A 52 -14.87 0.04 2.62
N TYR A 53 -14.75 0.96 3.57
CA TYR A 53 -14.96 0.66 4.99
C TYR A 53 -16.42 0.46 5.37
N LYS A 54 -17.34 1.29 4.88
CA LYS A 54 -18.75 1.27 5.31
C LYS A 54 -19.66 0.43 4.43
N VAL A 55 -19.23 0.07 3.22
CA VAL A 55 -20.06 -0.69 2.28
C VAL A 55 -19.43 -2.03 1.96
N ILE A 56 -18.17 -2.05 1.50
CA ILE A 56 -17.53 -3.29 1.05
C ILE A 56 -17.25 -4.23 2.23
N LEU A 57 -16.57 -3.76 3.27
CA LEU A 57 -16.24 -4.64 4.42
C LEU A 57 -17.50 -5.24 5.08
N PRO A 58 -18.57 -4.47 5.39
CA PRO A 58 -19.80 -5.04 5.93
C PRO A 58 -20.48 -6.02 4.98
N HIS A 59 -20.48 -5.73 3.67
CA HIS A 59 -21.03 -6.66 2.69
C HIS A 59 -20.26 -7.98 2.69
N LEU A 60 -18.93 -7.95 2.75
CA LEU A 60 -18.12 -9.18 2.83
C LEU A 60 -18.41 -9.95 4.13
N SER A 61 -18.46 -9.27 5.28
CA SER A 61 -18.75 -9.90 6.58
C SER A 61 -20.13 -10.57 6.62
N ASN A 62 -21.12 -10.01 5.91
CA ASN A 62 -22.48 -10.56 5.88
C ASN A 62 -22.65 -11.73 4.91
N ASN A 63 -21.78 -11.86 3.90
CA ASN A 63 -21.92 -12.86 2.83
C ASN A 63 -20.86 -13.97 2.89
N TYR A 64 -19.79 -13.78 3.65
CA TYR A 64 -18.69 -14.73 3.77
C TYR A 64 -18.25 -14.88 5.23
N HIS A 65 -17.76 -16.06 5.60
CA HIS A 65 -17.21 -16.30 6.91
C HIS A 65 -15.81 -15.69 7.01
N LEU A 66 -15.72 -14.49 7.59
CA LEU A 66 -14.45 -13.80 7.84
C LEU A 66 -13.97 -14.13 9.25
N THR A 67 -12.68 -14.39 9.39
CA THR A 67 -12.04 -14.66 10.69
C THR A 67 -11.55 -13.37 11.34
N ASP A 68 -11.26 -13.43 12.64
CA ASP A 68 -10.69 -12.30 13.38
C ASP A 68 -9.22 -11.98 13.01
N SER A 69 -8.63 -12.66 12.02
CA SER A 69 -7.27 -12.35 11.54
C SER A 69 -7.16 -11.00 10.83
N GLY A 70 -8.30 -10.33 10.61
CA GLY A 70 -8.34 -8.97 10.10
C GLY A 70 -8.26 -8.87 8.58
N HIS A 71 -8.42 -7.65 8.08
CA HIS A 71 -8.44 -7.35 6.66
C HIS A 71 -7.10 -6.79 6.18
N THR A 72 -6.66 -7.21 4.99
CA THR A 72 -5.46 -6.69 4.34
C THR A 72 -5.83 -5.84 3.13
N PHE A 73 -5.40 -4.58 3.13
CA PHE A 73 -5.47 -3.73 1.94
C PHE A 73 -4.23 -3.94 1.07
N ILE A 74 -4.42 -4.03 -0.24
CA ILE A 74 -3.34 -4.20 -1.21
C ILE A 74 -3.47 -3.15 -2.31
N GLY A 75 -2.40 -2.39 -2.56
CA GLY A 75 -2.40 -1.36 -3.59
C GLY A 75 -1.04 -1.13 -4.25
N HIS A 76 -1.05 -0.81 -5.54
CA HIS A 76 0.14 -0.46 -6.32
C HIS A 76 0.05 0.95 -6.89
N SER A 77 1.18 1.68 -6.92
CA SER A 77 1.24 3.03 -7.47
C SER A 77 0.21 3.95 -6.80
N LEU A 78 -0.77 4.49 -7.53
CA LEU A 78 -1.88 5.25 -6.96
C LEU A 78 -2.72 4.44 -5.96
N GLY A 79 -2.87 3.12 -6.14
CA GLY A 79 -3.49 2.27 -5.12
C GLY A 79 -2.65 2.20 -3.85
N GLY A 80 -1.32 2.24 -3.96
CA GLY A 80 -0.41 2.34 -2.81
C GLY A 80 -0.50 3.70 -2.12
N LEU A 81 -0.71 4.78 -2.89
CA LEU A 81 -1.04 6.11 -2.37
C LEU A 81 -2.36 6.09 -1.59
N LEU A 82 -3.43 5.50 -2.14
CA LEU A 82 -4.70 5.34 -1.43
C LEU A 82 -4.51 4.58 -0.11
N GLY A 83 -3.85 3.42 -0.14
CA GLY A 83 -3.61 2.64 1.07
C GLY A 83 -2.79 3.40 2.12
N THR A 84 -1.86 4.24 1.68
CA THR A 84 -1.12 5.16 2.56
C THR A 84 -2.05 6.18 3.21
N TYR A 85 -2.87 6.83 2.40
CA TYR A 85 -3.82 7.83 2.88
C TYR A 85 -4.83 7.23 3.86
N MET A 86 -5.38 6.06 3.55
CA MET A 86 -6.30 5.32 4.44
C MET A 86 -5.66 4.98 5.78
N LEU A 87 -4.41 4.52 5.78
CA LEU A 87 -3.69 4.23 7.02
C LEU A 87 -3.50 5.50 7.88
N LEU A 88 -3.33 6.68 7.26
CA LEU A 88 -3.20 7.96 7.97
C LEU A 88 -4.53 8.46 8.55
N ILE A 89 -5.63 8.39 7.80
CA ILE A 89 -6.91 9.04 8.16
C ILE A 89 -7.98 8.08 8.72
N MET A 90 -7.81 6.78 8.51
CA MET A 90 -8.74 5.73 8.90
C MET A 90 -7.94 4.48 9.32
N PRO A 91 -7.03 4.57 10.31
CA PRO A 91 -6.11 3.49 10.64
C PRO A 91 -6.84 2.18 10.97
N THR A 92 -8.00 2.24 11.62
CA THR A 92 -8.80 1.06 11.99
C THR A 92 -9.57 0.40 10.83
N SER A 93 -9.46 0.89 9.59
CA SER A 93 -10.19 0.34 8.45
C SER A 93 -9.65 -1.00 7.96
N PHE A 94 -8.34 -1.20 8.05
CA PHE A 94 -7.67 -2.45 7.71
C PHE A 94 -6.58 -2.73 8.75
N ASN A 95 -6.36 -4.00 9.08
CA ASN A 95 -5.33 -4.41 10.01
C ASN A 95 -3.95 -4.37 9.34
N HIS A 96 -3.91 -4.69 8.04
CA HIS A 96 -2.66 -4.87 7.32
C HIS A 96 -2.66 -4.17 5.97
N TYR A 97 -1.48 -3.74 5.51
CA TYR A 97 -1.32 -2.98 4.27
C TYR A 97 -0.13 -3.50 3.46
N VAL A 98 -0.38 -3.98 2.24
CA VAL A 98 0.65 -4.22 1.22
C VAL A 98 0.62 -3.06 0.23
N ARG A 99 1.66 -2.23 0.25
CA ARG A 99 1.79 -1.08 -0.65
C ARG A 99 3.01 -1.28 -1.55
N SER A 100 2.77 -1.32 -2.85
CA SER A 100 3.81 -1.47 -3.86
C SER A 100 4.02 -0.14 -4.58
N SER A 101 5.24 0.39 -4.51
CA SER A 101 5.67 1.67 -5.11
C SER A 101 4.65 2.80 -4.90
N PRO A 102 4.32 3.17 -3.65
CA PRO A 102 3.32 4.20 -3.39
C PRO A 102 3.77 5.53 -4.01
N PHE A 103 2.90 6.14 -4.82
CA PHE A 103 3.21 7.39 -5.52
C PHE A 103 3.03 8.60 -4.59
N ILE A 104 3.93 8.75 -3.61
CA ILE A 104 3.84 9.81 -2.60
C ILE A 104 4.09 11.21 -3.16
N TRP A 105 4.72 11.32 -4.33
CA TRP A 105 5.05 12.56 -5.05
C TRP A 105 3.82 13.28 -5.64
N TYR A 106 2.64 12.69 -5.48
CA TYR A 106 1.38 13.27 -5.90
C TYR A 106 1.17 14.66 -5.27
N ASP A 107 0.77 15.63 -6.09
CA ASP A 107 0.41 17.00 -5.70
C ASP A 107 1.39 17.59 -4.67
N GLY A 108 2.67 17.71 -5.09
CA GLY A 108 3.72 18.31 -4.26
C GLY A 108 3.96 17.59 -2.93
N GLU A 109 3.85 16.26 -2.91
CA GLU A 109 4.00 15.44 -1.70
C GLU A 109 2.93 15.70 -0.63
N SER A 110 1.76 16.19 -1.03
CA SER A 110 0.59 16.49 -0.16
C SER A 110 0.29 15.43 0.90
N THR A 111 0.54 14.15 0.61
CA THR A 111 0.35 13.03 1.56
C THR A 111 1.18 13.19 2.84
N LEU A 112 2.38 13.78 2.74
CA LEU A 112 3.26 14.02 3.89
C LEU A 112 2.71 15.10 4.83
N SER A 113 1.92 16.02 4.30
CA SER A 113 1.23 17.06 5.07
C SER A 113 -0.05 16.58 5.74
N VAL A 114 -0.57 15.40 5.38
CA VAL A 114 -1.74 14.81 6.04
C VAL A 114 -1.39 14.47 7.48
N LYS A 115 -2.10 15.07 8.44
CA LYS A 115 -1.97 14.76 9.86
C LYS A 115 -2.57 13.38 10.14
N ALA A 116 -1.79 12.46 10.66
CA ALA A 116 -2.29 11.13 10.97
C ALA A 116 -3.18 11.12 12.21
N ILE A 117 -4.15 10.22 12.18
CA ILE A 117 -4.87 9.77 13.35
C ILE A 117 -4.06 8.62 13.97
N PRO A 118 -3.65 8.71 15.25
CA PRO A 118 -2.96 7.61 15.91
C PRO A 118 -3.78 6.32 15.84
N SER A 119 -3.12 5.19 15.56
CA SER A 119 -3.82 3.92 15.50
C SER A 119 -3.95 3.29 16.88
N PRO A 120 -5.14 2.81 17.28
CA PRO A 120 -5.31 2.03 18.50
C PRO A 120 -4.93 0.55 18.32
N ILE A 121 -4.60 0.11 17.10
CA ILE A 121 -4.30 -1.29 16.78
C ILE A 121 -2.91 -1.42 16.13
N PRO A 122 -2.21 -2.55 16.36
CA PRO A 122 -0.96 -2.81 15.66
C PRO A 122 -1.23 -3.08 14.17
N HIS A 123 -0.37 -2.54 13.32
CA HIS A 123 -0.45 -2.73 11.87
C HIS A 123 0.74 -3.54 11.34
N ARG A 124 0.45 -4.51 10.47
CA ARG A 124 1.47 -5.11 9.61
C ARG A 124 1.50 -4.34 8.30
N VAL A 125 2.61 -3.67 8.04
CA VAL A 125 2.77 -2.83 6.86
C VAL A 125 3.94 -3.32 6.04
N PHE A 126 3.67 -3.58 4.77
CA PHE A 126 4.65 -3.89 3.77
C PHE A 126 4.72 -2.72 2.78
N ILE A 127 5.93 -2.21 2.55
CA ILE A 127 6.22 -1.26 1.48
C ILE A 127 7.25 -1.87 0.56
N GLY A 128 6.82 -2.29 -0.62
CA GLY A 128 7.71 -2.74 -1.69
C GLY A 128 8.07 -1.56 -2.58
N VAL A 129 9.34 -1.41 -2.91
CA VAL A 129 9.81 -0.38 -3.85
C VAL A 129 10.69 -0.97 -4.93
N ASP A 130 10.62 -0.33 -6.08
CA ASP A 130 11.47 -0.60 -7.24
C ASP A 130 12.61 0.42 -7.23
N THR A 131 13.85 -0.06 -7.21
CA THR A 131 15.05 0.78 -7.09
C THR A 131 15.40 1.53 -8.37
N LEU A 132 14.86 1.16 -9.53
CA LEU A 132 15.15 1.85 -10.80
C LEU A 132 14.06 2.83 -11.24
N LYS A 133 12.90 2.83 -10.58
CA LYS A 133 11.85 3.80 -10.85
C LYS A 133 12.20 5.16 -10.24
N THR A 134 12.48 6.10 -11.12
CA THR A 134 12.55 7.53 -10.83
C THR A 134 11.38 8.21 -11.57
N HIS A 135 10.60 9.04 -10.89
CA HIS A 135 9.64 9.92 -11.58
C HIS A 135 10.27 11.29 -11.91
N GLY A 136 9.87 11.90 -13.01
CA GLY A 136 10.39 13.20 -13.45
C GLY A 136 11.56 13.11 -14.45
N LYS A 137 11.87 14.23 -15.11
CA LYS A 137 12.91 14.33 -16.16
C LYS A 137 14.36 14.20 -15.64
N SER A 138 14.55 14.04 -14.33
CA SER A 138 15.85 13.84 -13.70
C SER A 138 15.82 12.60 -12.84
N ARG A 139 16.86 11.76 -12.99
CA ARG A 139 17.11 10.54 -12.21
C ARG A 139 17.21 10.79 -10.70
N SER A 140 17.24 12.05 -10.25
CA SER A 140 17.41 12.44 -8.84
C SER A 140 16.16 12.99 -8.14
N LEU A 141 15.04 13.27 -8.83
CA LEU A 141 13.95 14.07 -8.24
C LEU A 141 12.79 13.30 -7.62
N ASN A 142 12.64 11.98 -7.84
CA ASN A 142 11.57 11.20 -7.22
C ASN A 142 12.02 9.73 -7.05
N ASN A 143 12.96 9.50 -6.14
CA ASN A 143 13.46 8.16 -5.83
C ASN A 143 12.41 7.38 -5.03
N MET A 144 11.85 6.30 -5.61
CA MET A 144 10.85 5.46 -4.93
C MET A 144 11.31 4.93 -3.57
N VAL A 145 12.60 4.62 -3.43
CA VAL A 145 13.18 4.13 -2.18
C VAL A 145 13.13 5.19 -1.10
N GLU A 146 13.56 6.40 -1.44
CA GLU A 146 13.53 7.54 -0.53
C GLU A 146 12.11 7.88 -0.13
N GLY A 147 11.17 7.92 -1.08
CA GLY A 147 9.77 8.18 -0.78
C GLY A 147 9.16 7.15 0.17
N ALA A 148 9.48 5.86 0.00
CA ALA A 148 9.05 4.82 0.93
C ALA A 148 9.67 4.96 2.33
N GLN A 149 10.92 5.41 2.43
CA GLN A 149 11.56 5.67 3.70
C GLN A 149 10.92 6.88 4.41
N ILE A 150 10.70 7.98 3.70
CA ILE A 150 10.07 9.20 4.22
C ILE A 150 8.69 8.87 4.79
N ILE A 151 7.83 8.18 4.02
CA ILE A 151 6.48 7.86 4.49
C ILE A 151 6.50 6.87 5.66
N ASN A 152 7.40 5.89 5.68
CA ASN A 152 7.52 4.96 6.80
C ASN A 152 7.95 5.67 8.08
N ASN A 153 8.92 6.58 7.98
CA ASN A 153 9.39 7.38 9.12
C ASN A 153 8.29 8.28 9.68
N LYS A 154 7.47 8.89 8.80
CA LYS A 154 6.28 9.65 9.21
C LYS A 154 5.27 8.76 9.95
N LEU A 155 4.98 7.57 9.45
CA LEU A 155 4.04 6.65 10.09
C LEU A 155 4.53 6.22 11.48
N ILE A 156 5.84 6.04 11.67
CA ILE A 156 6.43 5.76 12.97
C ILE A 156 6.34 7.00 13.89
N SER A 157 6.75 8.17 13.41
CA SER A 157 6.81 9.38 14.24
C SER A 157 5.44 9.84 14.72
N GLU A 158 4.39 9.63 13.90
CA GLU A 158 3.00 9.94 14.25
C GLU A 158 2.26 8.78 14.92
N LYS A 159 2.98 7.71 15.34
CA LYS A 159 2.45 6.56 16.09
C LYS A 159 1.31 5.85 15.35
N VAL A 160 1.42 5.77 14.03
CA VAL A 160 0.50 5.01 13.18
C VAL A 160 0.95 3.55 13.07
N VAL A 161 2.26 3.31 13.02
CA VAL A 161 2.86 1.97 13.00
C VAL A 161 3.91 1.82 14.10
N GLU A 162 4.28 0.58 14.41
CA GLU A 162 5.31 0.27 15.41
C GLU A 162 6.70 0.76 14.97
N ALA A 163 7.54 1.07 15.96
CA ALA A 163 8.86 1.69 15.74
C ALA A 163 9.85 0.80 14.96
N ASP A 164 9.63 -0.51 14.94
CA ASP A 164 10.45 -1.48 14.20
C ASP A 164 9.92 -1.77 12.78
N SER A 165 8.82 -1.12 12.37
CA SER A 165 8.29 -1.18 11.01
C SER A 165 9.34 -0.72 10.00
N LYS A 166 9.66 -1.55 9.01
CA LYS A 166 10.67 -1.25 7.98
C LYS A 166 10.11 -1.49 6.58
N PRO A 167 10.37 -0.60 5.61
CA PRO A 167 10.04 -0.88 4.22
C PRO A 167 10.92 -2.03 3.71
N LEU A 168 10.33 -2.95 2.94
CA LEU A 168 11.11 -3.97 2.24
C LEU A 168 11.54 -3.42 0.87
N ILE A 169 12.79 -3.00 0.81
CA ILE A 169 13.41 -2.57 -0.45
C ILE A 169 13.75 -3.83 -1.24
N ILE A 170 13.13 -3.99 -2.40
CA ILE A 170 13.40 -5.12 -3.29
C ILE A 170 14.32 -4.62 -4.42
N PRO A 171 15.64 -4.88 -4.34
CA PRO A 171 16.56 -4.56 -5.43
C PRO A 171 16.23 -5.40 -6.67
N GLU A 172 16.45 -4.79 -7.83
CA GLU A 172 15.90 -5.21 -9.11
C GLU A 172 16.37 -6.57 -9.65
N ILE A 173 15.45 -7.29 -10.33
CA ILE A 173 15.69 -8.19 -11.47
C ILE A 173 14.44 -8.10 -12.39
N ASN A 174 14.55 -7.38 -13.53
CA ASN A 174 13.59 -7.24 -14.65
C ASN A 174 12.19 -6.60 -14.44
N TYR A 175 11.96 -5.52 -15.19
CA TYR A 175 10.80 -4.59 -15.16
C TYR A 175 9.39 -5.21 -15.20
N VAL A 176 9.22 -6.39 -15.79
CA VAL A 176 7.90 -6.94 -16.16
C VAL A 176 7.16 -7.60 -14.99
N PHE A 177 7.89 -8.05 -13.95
CA PHE A 177 7.31 -8.86 -12.87
C PHE A 177 7.35 -8.19 -11.48
N HIS A 178 7.73 -6.92 -11.40
CA HIS A 178 7.93 -6.25 -10.11
C HIS A 178 6.68 -6.15 -9.25
N PHE A 179 5.54 -5.79 -9.85
CA PHE A 179 4.30 -5.69 -9.10
C PHE A 179 3.86 -7.06 -8.58
N GLN A 180 3.84 -8.09 -9.43
CA GLN A 180 3.44 -9.44 -9.04
C GLN A 180 4.38 -10.01 -7.97
N ARG A 181 5.69 -9.74 -8.08
CA ARG A 181 6.68 -10.17 -7.07
C ARG A 181 6.50 -9.44 -5.74
N GLN A 182 6.33 -8.12 -5.75
CA GLN A 182 6.10 -7.33 -4.53
C GLN A 182 4.77 -7.71 -3.88
N LEU A 183 3.73 -7.94 -4.69
CA LEU A 183 2.44 -8.43 -4.24
C LEU A 183 2.58 -9.81 -3.59
N PHE A 184 3.24 -10.76 -4.25
CA PHE A 184 3.45 -12.10 -3.72
C PHE A 184 4.24 -12.06 -2.42
N ILE A 185 5.40 -11.40 -2.40
CA ILE A 185 6.26 -11.31 -1.21
C ILE A 185 5.54 -10.59 -0.07
N GLY A 186 4.88 -9.46 -0.36
CA GLY A 186 4.16 -8.69 0.64
C GLY A 186 2.96 -9.45 1.20
N SER A 187 2.21 -10.16 0.35
CA SER A 187 1.09 -10.99 0.80
C SER A 187 1.58 -12.17 1.64
N VAL A 188 2.66 -12.84 1.25
CA VAL A 188 3.26 -13.92 2.05
C VAL A 188 3.76 -13.38 3.39
N ALA A 189 4.47 -12.24 3.40
CA ALA A 189 4.99 -11.63 4.63
C ALA A 189 3.88 -11.21 5.61
N ILE A 190 2.72 -10.76 5.09
CA ILE A 190 1.58 -10.39 5.93
C ILE A 190 0.75 -11.62 6.34
N LEU A 191 0.52 -12.58 5.44
CA LEU A 191 -0.40 -13.70 5.71
C LEU A 191 0.25 -14.86 6.47
N ASN A 192 1.58 -14.88 6.57
CA ASN A 192 2.31 -15.94 7.26
C ASN A 192 2.99 -15.40 8.54
N GLU A 193 2.39 -15.71 9.69
CA GLU A 193 2.89 -15.30 11.01
C GLU A 193 4.26 -15.90 11.37
N SER A 194 4.64 -17.06 10.83
CA SER A 194 5.89 -17.75 11.19
C SER A 194 7.11 -17.34 10.35
N THR A 195 6.93 -16.76 9.16
CA THR A 195 8.04 -16.35 8.25
C THR A 195 8.49 -14.91 8.41
N ASN A 196 7.89 -14.15 9.32
CA ASN A 196 8.12 -12.71 9.52
C ASN A 196 9.62 -12.36 9.81
N ARG A 197 10.40 -13.31 10.36
CA ARG A 197 11.84 -13.09 10.61
C ARG A 197 12.77 -13.45 9.46
N GLU A 198 12.36 -14.32 8.54
CA GLU A 198 13.26 -14.81 7.47
C GLU A 198 13.08 -14.06 6.15
N ILE A 199 11.85 -13.69 5.78
CA ILE A 199 11.57 -12.99 4.51
C ILE A 199 11.97 -11.50 4.58
N MET A 200 11.90 -10.91 5.77
CA MET A 200 12.31 -9.52 6.02
C MET A 200 13.83 -9.33 6.19
N ARG A 201 14.62 -10.42 6.17
CA ARG A 201 16.08 -10.31 6.08
C ARG A 201 16.45 -9.92 4.63
N PRO A 202 17.37 -8.96 4.42
CA PRO A 202 17.87 -8.67 3.09
C PRO A 202 18.36 -9.97 2.44
N ILE A 203 17.83 -10.31 1.27
CA ILE A 203 18.33 -11.44 0.48
C ILE A 203 19.76 -11.08 0.07
N ARG A 204 20.75 -11.46 0.90
CA ARG A 204 22.17 -11.42 0.53
C ARG A 204 22.44 -12.59 -0.42
N ARG A 205 21.95 -12.50 -1.66
CA ARG A 205 22.56 -13.30 -2.73
C ARG A 205 23.78 -12.52 -3.21
N LYS A 206 24.96 -12.99 -2.80
CA LYS A 206 26.18 -12.77 -3.57
C LYS A 206 25.87 -13.29 -4.98
N LEU A 207 25.76 -12.37 -5.93
CA LEU A 207 25.89 -12.72 -7.33
C LEU A 207 27.36 -13.14 -7.49
N TYR A 208 27.57 -14.43 -7.78
CA TYR A 208 28.85 -14.95 -8.23
C TYR A 208 29.07 -14.51 -9.67
#